data_AF-I4WBG2-F1
#
_entry.id   AF-I4WBG2-F1
#
_cell.length_a   1.000
_cell.length_b   1.000
_cell.length_c   1.000
_cell.angle_alpha   90.00
_cell.angle_beta   90.00
_cell.angle_gamma   90.00
#
_symmetry.space_group_name_H-M   'P 1'
#
loop_
_entity.id
_entity.type
_entity.pdbx_description
1 polymer ?
#
loop_
_entity_poly.entity_id
_entity_poly.type
_entity_poly.pdbx_seq_one_letter_code
_entity_poly.pdbx_strand_id
1 'polypeptide(L)'
;MGTIVLRALESLGVAGAGLKWPNDVLARGENGQPGGKLAGILVELSGEYQGPCAAIIGIGLNLRLTPALHEQAGQPACDVASLCGGTPPDRNRVAAALITALADGLAEFASQGFAAFAEDYARHDLLRDAPLRLSGALGEFDGIGAGVDARGALQIRTAQGLRRIDSADVTVRRA
;
A
#
# COMPACT_ATOMS: atom_id res chain seq x y z
N MET A 1 -4.49 5.13 -3.70
CA MET A 1 -3.95 4.20 -4.72
C MET A 1 -3.91 2.76 -4.24
N GLY A 2 -3.23 2.43 -3.14
CA GLY A 2 -3.18 1.05 -2.63
C GLY A 2 -4.55 0.40 -2.43
N THR A 3 -5.52 1.13 -1.86
CA THR A 3 -6.92 0.69 -1.73
C THR A 3 -7.55 0.29 -3.06
N ILE A 4 -7.30 1.06 -4.12
CA ILE A 4 -7.82 0.78 -5.47
C ILE A 4 -7.18 -0.48 -6.06
N VAL A 5 -5.88 -0.67 -5.85
CA VAL A 5 -5.18 -1.90 -6.25
C VAL A 5 -5.77 -3.12 -5.53
N LEU A 6 -6.07 -3.00 -4.24
CA LEU A 6 -6.72 -4.07 -3.49
C LEU A 6 -8.13 -4.38 -4.00
N ARG A 7 -8.97 -3.37 -4.26
CA ARG A 7 -10.29 -3.58 -4.88
C ARG A 7 -10.18 -4.35 -6.21
N ALA A 8 -9.19 -4.01 -7.05
CA ALA A 8 -8.95 -4.71 -8.30
C ALA A 8 -8.57 -6.18 -8.08
N LEU A 9 -7.67 -6.46 -7.13
CA LEU A 9 -7.27 -7.81 -6.75
C LEU A 9 -8.44 -8.64 -6.19
N GLU A 10 -9.23 -8.05 -5.29
CA GLU A 10 -10.41 -8.67 -4.71
C GLU A 10 -11.46 -9.00 -5.78
N SER A 11 -11.67 -8.11 -6.77
CA SER A 11 -12.57 -8.35 -7.91
C SER A 11 -12.17 -9.58 -8.76
N LEU A 12 -10.90 -9.99 -8.68
CA LEU A 12 -10.35 -11.17 -9.35
C LEU A 12 -10.28 -12.39 -8.43
N GLY A 13 -10.80 -12.29 -7.21
CA GLY A 13 -10.76 -13.35 -6.20
C GLY A 13 -9.40 -13.50 -5.50
N VAL A 14 -8.50 -12.51 -5.63
CA VAL A 14 -7.21 -12.51 -4.94
C VAL A 14 -7.40 -11.91 -3.55
N ALA A 15 -7.27 -12.74 -2.52
CA ALA A 15 -7.33 -12.34 -1.12
C ALA A 15 -5.94 -12.38 -0.47
N GLY A 16 -5.86 -11.99 0.81
CA GLY A 16 -4.63 -12.11 1.59
C GLY A 16 -3.58 -11.02 1.31
N ALA A 17 -4.00 -9.87 0.77
CA ALA A 17 -3.17 -8.68 0.63
C ALA A 17 -3.61 -7.57 1.60
N GLY A 18 -2.69 -6.65 1.91
CA GLY A 18 -2.90 -5.50 2.77
C GLY A 18 -1.97 -4.34 2.42
N LEU A 19 -2.18 -3.21 3.10
CA LEU A 19 -1.48 -1.96 2.84
C LEU A 19 -0.41 -1.71 3.88
N LYS A 20 0.78 -1.36 3.41
CA LYS A 20 1.81 -0.70 4.20
C LYS A 20 1.93 0.73 3.70
N TRP A 21 1.57 1.67 4.57
CA TRP A 21 1.71 3.09 4.30
C TRP A 21 3.18 3.44 3.96
N PRO A 22 3.42 4.36 3.01
CA PRO A 22 2.42 5.05 2.19
C PRO A 22 2.06 4.32 0.89
N ASN A 23 2.93 3.43 0.41
CA ASN A 23 3.03 3.12 -1.02
C ASN A 23 3.11 1.64 -1.36
N ASP A 24 3.08 0.75 -0.37
CA ASP A 24 3.30 -0.68 -0.59
C ASP A 24 2.02 -1.50 -0.37
N VAL A 25 1.82 -2.49 -1.24
CA VAL A 25 0.89 -3.59 -1.01
C VAL A 25 1.71 -4.80 -0.62
N LEU A 26 1.39 -5.42 0.51
CA LEU A 26 2.08 -6.60 1.01
C LEU A 26 1.10 -7.76 1.12
N ALA A 27 1.61 -8.98 1.07
CA ALA A 27 0.86 -10.13 1.54
C ALA A 27 0.59 -10.00 3.05
N ARG A 28 -0.55 -10.53 3.50
CA ARG A 28 -0.84 -10.71 4.92
C ARG A 28 -0.05 -11.91 5.41
N GLY A 29 0.86 -11.68 6.35
CA GLY A 29 1.55 -12.71 7.08
C GLY A 29 0.68 -13.31 8.19
N GLU A 30 1.29 -14.23 8.94
CA GLU A 30 0.66 -14.85 10.10
C GLU A 30 0.25 -13.78 11.12
N ASN A 31 -0.88 -14.01 11.80
CA ASN A 31 -1.43 -13.11 12.83
C ASN A 31 -1.64 -11.65 12.36
N GLY A 32 -1.88 -11.45 11.06
CA GLY A 32 -2.17 -10.13 10.49
C GLY A 32 -0.94 -9.23 10.32
N GLN A 33 0.27 -9.76 10.55
CA GLN A 33 1.52 -9.01 10.37
C GLN A 33 1.82 -8.78 8.88
N PRO A 34 2.61 -7.75 8.54
CA PRO A 34 3.07 -7.57 7.17
C PRO A 34 3.94 -8.73 6.68
N GLY A 35 3.58 -9.32 5.54
CA GLY A 35 4.34 -10.34 4.83
C GLY A 35 5.22 -9.76 3.72
N GLY A 36 5.44 -10.55 2.68
CA GLY A 36 6.27 -10.15 1.54
C GLY A 36 5.62 -9.07 0.66
N LYS A 37 6.44 -8.22 0.05
CA LYS A 37 5.98 -7.17 -0.87
C LYS A 37 5.36 -7.74 -2.13
N LEU A 38 4.11 -7.39 -2.35
CA LEU A 38 3.28 -7.82 -3.48
C LEU A 38 3.27 -6.77 -4.60
N ALA A 39 3.13 -5.49 -4.23
CA ALA A 39 3.18 -4.39 -5.17
C ALA A 39 3.85 -3.15 -4.56
N GLY A 40 4.46 -2.34 -5.43
CA GLY A 40 4.93 -0.99 -5.12
C GLY A 40 4.20 0.02 -5.97
N ILE A 41 3.82 1.14 -5.37
CA ILE A 41 3.11 2.23 -6.03
C ILE A 41 3.97 3.49 -5.92
N LEU A 42 4.22 4.15 -7.04
CA LEU A 42 4.93 5.41 -7.09
C LEU A 42 4.04 6.45 -7.76
N VAL A 43 3.89 7.61 -7.12
CA VAL A 43 3.16 8.75 -7.69
C VAL A 43 4.12 9.91 -7.79
N GLU A 44 4.40 10.32 -9.01
CA GLU A 44 5.25 11.48 -9.31
C GLU A 44 4.38 12.61 -9.85
N LEU A 45 4.56 13.80 -9.29
CA LEU A 45 3.85 14.99 -9.73
C LEU A 45 4.78 15.80 -10.64
N SER A 46 4.25 16.24 -11.78
CA SER A 46 4.93 17.10 -12.74
C SER A 46 4.07 18.32 -13.03
N GLY A 47 4.68 19.50 -13.16
CA GLY A 47 4.00 20.74 -13.48
C GLY A 47 4.26 21.85 -12.46
N GLU A 48 3.72 23.03 -12.76
CA GLU A 48 3.85 24.24 -11.93
C GLU A 48 2.64 24.40 -11.02
N TYR A 49 2.82 25.08 -9.89
CA TYR A 49 1.74 25.34 -8.91
C TYR A 49 0.53 26.08 -9.51
N GLN A 50 0.71 26.77 -10.65
CA GLN A 50 -0.32 27.53 -11.37
C GLN A 50 -0.67 26.97 -12.77
N GLY A 51 -0.03 25.88 -13.20
CA GLY A 51 -0.20 25.27 -14.53
C GLY A 51 -0.69 23.82 -14.41
N PRO A 52 -0.99 23.11 -15.53
CA PRO A 52 -1.56 21.77 -15.43
C PRO A 52 -0.62 20.85 -14.65
N CYS A 53 -1.06 20.41 -13.48
CA CYS A 53 -0.39 19.41 -12.67
C CYS A 53 -0.75 18.03 -13.23
N ALA A 54 0.26 17.29 -13.69
CA ALA A 54 0.13 15.92 -14.11
C ALA A 54 0.63 15.00 -12.99
N ALA A 55 -0.11 13.92 -12.74
CA ALA A 55 0.34 12.84 -11.87
C ALA A 55 0.69 11.61 -12.71
N ILE A 56 1.92 11.13 -12.59
CA ILE A 56 2.38 9.88 -13.19
C ILE A 56 2.32 8.82 -12.11
N ILE A 57 1.48 7.79 -12.31
CA ILE A 57 1.26 6.72 -11.34
C ILE A 57 1.88 5.43 -11.89
N GLY A 58 3.00 5.02 -11.31
CA GLY A 58 3.64 3.73 -11.56
C GLY A 58 3.15 2.67 -10.58
N ILE A 59 2.66 1.54 -11.08
CA ILE A 59 2.27 0.39 -10.23
C ILE A 59 3.04 -0.84 -10.72
N GLY A 60 3.93 -1.34 -9.87
CA GLY A 60 4.59 -2.63 -10.08
C GLY A 60 3.92 -3.70 -9.24
N LEU A 61 3.25 -4.67 -9.88
CA LEU A 61 2.57 -5.80 -9.22
C LEU A 61 3.26 -7.11 -9.60
N ASN A 62 3.67 -7.87 -8.59
CA ASN A 62 4.27 -9.19 -8.78
C ASN A 62 3.17 -10.22 -9.07
N LEU A 63 3.06 -10.69 -10.32
CA LEU A 63 2.11 -11.75 -10.67
C LEU A 63 2.65 -13.15 -10.37
N ARG A 64 3.89 -13.39 -10.79
CA ARG A 64 4.64 -14.62 -10.53
C ARG A 64 6.11 -14.27 -10.53
N LEU A 65 6.77 -14.48 -9.41
CA LEU A 65 8.20 -14.35 -9.25
C LEU A 65 8.86 -15.69 -9.53
N THR A 66 10.03 -15.64 -10.16
CA THR A 66 10.92 -16.80 -10.26
C THR A 66 11.76 -16.90 -8.99
N PRO A 67 12.36 -18.07 -8.67
CA PRO A 67 13.28 -18.18 -7.54
C PRO A 67 14.42 -17.15 -7.57
N ALA A 68 14.97 -16.89 -8.76
CA ALA A 68 16.02 -15.88 -8.95
C ALA A 68 15.55 -14.46 -8.59
N LEU A 69 14.30 -14.09 -8.94
CA LEU A 69 13.75 -12.78 -8.58
C LEU A 69 13.48 -12.66 -7.08
N HIS A 70 13.12 -13.76 -6.41
CA HIS A 70 12.99 -13.78 -4.94
C HIS A 70 14.34 -13.51 -4.26
N GLU A 71 15.42 -14.14 -4.73
CA GLU A 71 16.76 -13.93 -4.19
C GLU A 71 17.27 -12.50 -4.42
N GLN A 72 17.00 -11.94 -5.60
CA GLN A 72 17.41 -10.58 -5.97
C GLN A 72 16.64 -9.48 -5.23
N ALA A 73 15.44 -9.76 -4.71
CA ALA A 73 14.59 -8.75 -4.10
C ALA A 73 15.21 -8.10 -2.86
N GLY A 74 16.17 -8.76 -2.19
CA GLY A 74 16.87 -8.23 -1.01
C GLY A 74 15.98 -7.99 0.23
N GLN A 75 14.68 -8.30 0.12
CA GLN A 75 13.67 -8.18 1.17
C GLN A 75 12.57 -9.24 0.94
N PRO A 76 11.73 -9.53 1.94
CA PRO A 76 10.58 -10.41 1.75
C PRO A 76 9.69 -9.94 0.59
N ALA A 77 9.48 -10.81 -0.40
CA ALA A 77 8.65 -10.57 -1.58
C ALA A 77 7.54 -11.62 -1.67
N CYS A 78 6.41 -11.24 -2.25
CA CYS A 78 5.27 -12.11 -2.54
C CYS A 78 4.75 -11.83 -3.95
N ASP A 79 3.96 -12.74 -4.49
CA ASP A 79 3.30 -12.62 -5.78
C ASP A 79 1.84 -13.10 -5.72
N VAL A 80 1.06 -12.70 -6.72
CA VAL A 80 -0.36 -13.09 -6.83
C VAL A 80 -0.49 -14.61 -6.96
N ALA A 81 0.44 -15.28 -7.66
CA ALA A 81 0.41 -16.73 -7.81
C ALA A 81 0.40 -17.44 -6.46
N SER A 82 1.24 -17.02 -5.51
CA SER A 82 1.34 -17.58 -4.16
C SER A 82 0.06 -17.38 -3.36
N LEU A 83 -0.59 -16.22 -3.49
CA LEU A 83 -1.88 -15.93 -2.85
C LEU A 83 -3.04 -16.75 -3.46
N CYS A 84 -2.91 -17.20 -4.71
CA CYS A 84 -3.91 -17.99 -5.42
C CYS A 84 -3.60 -19.50 -5.45
N GLY A 85 -2.72 -20.01 -4.59
CA GLY A 85 -2.40 -21.44 -4.55
C GLY A 85 -1.62 -21.94 -5.77
N GLY A 86 -0.87 -21.05 -6.43
CA GLY A 86 0.07 -21.35 -7.51
C GLY A 86 -0.35 -20.83 -8.88
N THR A 87 -1.62 -20.47 -9.09
CA THR A 87 -2.14 -20.04 -10.40
C THR A 87 -2.78 -18.65 -10.31
N PRO A 88 -2.10 -17.58 -10.75
CA PRO A 88 -2.65 -16.24 -10.74
C PRO A 88 -3.67 -16.07 -11.88
N PRO A 89 -4.54 -15.04 -11.81
CA PRO A 89 -5.35 -14.62 -12.94
C PRO A 89 -4.47 -14.24 -14.15
N ASP A 90 -5.03 -14.34 -15.36
CA ASP A 90 -4.36 -13.91 -16.58
C ASP A 90 -3.89 -12.45 -16.49
N ARG A 91 -2.68 -12.17 -16.99
CA ARG A 91 -2.06 -10.84 -16.89
C ARG A 91 -2.90 -9.74 -17.51
N ASN A 92 -3.54 -10.00 -18.64
CA ASN A 92 -4.37 -8.98 -19.31
C ASN A 92 -5.67 -8.76 -18.52
N ARG A 93 -6.22 -9.81 -17.90
CA ARG A 93 -7.35 -9.66 -16.96
C ARG A 93 -6.97 -8.83 -15.75
N VAL A 94 -5.77 -9.03 -15.19
CA VAL A 94 -5.26 -8.20 -14.08
C VAL A 94 -5.09 -6.75 -14.51
N ALA A 95 -4.47 -6.51 -15.68
CA ALA A 95 -4.31 -5.15 -16.20
C ALA A 95 -5.65 -4.46 -16.44
N ALA A 96 -6.62 -5.14 -17.05
CA ALA A 96 -7.95 -4.59 -17.28
C ALA A 96 -8.69 -4.25 -15.98
N ALA A 97 -8.62 -5.13 -14.96
CA ALA A 97 -9.21 -4.88 -13.66
C ALA A 97 -8.55 -3.69 -12.96
N LEU A 98 -7.21 -3.59 -13.01
CA LEU A 98 -6.47 -2.45 -12.45
C LEU A 98 -6.87 -1.14 -13.15
N ILE A 99 -6.89 -1.10 -14.49
CA ILE A 99 -7.26 0.10 -15.25
C ILE A 99 -8.69 0.54 -14.91
N THR A 100 -9.63 -0.40 -14.85
CA THR A 100 -11.03 -0.12 -14.51
C THR A 100 -11.13 0.46 -13.10
N ALA A 101 -10.54 -0.22 -12.11
CA ALA A 101 -10.57 0.23 -10.72
C ALA A 101 -9.86 1.59 -10.55
N LEU A 102 -8.78 1.85 -11.29
CA LEU A 102 -8.09 3.15 -11.29
C LEU A 102 -8.95 4.26 -11.88
N ALA A 103 -9.62 4.02 -13.01
CA ALA A 103 -10.51 5.01 -13.60
C ALA A 103 -11.64 5.39 -12.63
N ASP A 104 -12.31 4.40 -12.07
CA ASP A 104 -13.42 4.60 -11.12
C ASP A 104 -12.93 5.24 -9.82
N GLY A 105 -11.85 4.70 -9.24
CA GLY A 105 -11.28 5.19 -7.99
C GLY A 105 -10.68 6.59 -8.10
N LEU A 106 -10.12 6.98 -9.24
CA LEU A 106 -9.65 8.34 -9.47
C LEU A 106 -10.82 9.33 -9.59
N ALA A 107 -11.91 8.95 -10.24
CA ALA A 107 -13.12 9.77 -10.31
C ALA A 107 -13.79 9.94 -8.94
N GLU A 108 -13.85 8.86 -8.15
CA GLU A 108 -14.32 8.88 -6.76
C GLU A 108 -13.42 9.77 -5.90
N PHE A 109 -12.10 9.64 -6.02
CA PHE A 109 -11.15 10.49 -5.29
C PHE A 109 -11.27 11.97 -5.67
N ALA A 110 -11.46 12.27 -6.96
CA ALA A 110 -11.61 13.65 -7.42
C ALA A 110 -12.88 14.33 -6.85
N SER A 111 -13.94 13.55 -6.60
CA SER A 111 -15.23 14.06 -6.11
C SER A 111 -15.33 14.08 -4.57
N GLN A 112 -14.78 13.07 -3.89
CA GLN A 112 -14.98 12.85 -2.45
C GLN A 112 -13.69 12.89 -1.63
N GLY A 113 -12.53 12.97 -2.29
CA GLY A 113 -11.23 12.92 -1.64
C GLY A 113 -10.95 11.58 -0.96
N PHE A 114 -10.08 11.59 0.05
CA PHE A 114 -9.66 10.37 0.75
C PHE A 114 -10.75 9.75 1.63
N ALA A 115 -11.76 10.52 2.04
CA ALA A 115 -12.83 10.04 2.93
C ALA A 115 -13.55 8.79 2.38
N ALA A 116 -13.76 8.74 1.07
CA ALA A 116 -14.37 7.58 0.39
C ALA A 116 -13.53 6.29 0.47
N PHE A 117 -12.24 6.39 0.79
CA PHE A 117 -11.31 5.27 0.89
C PHE A 117 -10.90 4.94 2.33
N ALA A 118 -11.31 5.73 3.31
CA ALA A 118 -10.83 5.61 4.69
C ALA A 118 -11.21 4.27 5.33
N GLU A 119 -12.44 3.80 5.11
CA GLU A 119 -12.89 2.50 5.62
C GLU A 119 -12.14 1.35 4.94
N ASP A 120 -12.02 1.40 3.61
CA ASP A 120 -11.26 0.40 2.84
C ASP A 120 -9.81 0.33 3.25
N TYR A 121 -9.19 1.49 3.46
CA TYR A 121 -7.83 1.57 3.96
C TYR A 121 -7.75 0.92 5.34
N ALA A 122 -8.63 1.27 6.29
CA ALA A 122 -8.61 0.74 7.65
C ALA A 122 -8.77 -0.79 7.70
N ARG A 123 -9.59 -1.37 6.83
CA ARG A 123 -9.74 -2.83 6.69
C ARG A 123 -8.44 -3.52 6.23
N HIS A 124 -7.61 -2.78 5.51
CA HIS A 124 -6.39 -3.29 4.89
C HIS A 124 -5.10 -2.82 5.55
N ASP A 125 -5.17 -1.99 6.58
CA ASP A 125 -4.00 -1.39 7.22
C ASP A 125 -3.21 -2.43 8.02
N LEU A 126 -2.00 -2.78 7.55
CA LEU A 126 -1.10 -3.72 8.21
C LEU A 126 -0.28 -3.06 9.32
N LEU A 127 -0.32 -1.74 9.43
CA LEU A 127 0.46 -0.98 10.41
C LEU A 127 -0.36 -0.61 11.64
N ARG A 128 -1.69 -0.77 11.59
CA ARG A 128 -2.59 -0.47 12.69
C ARG A 128 -2.27 -1.34 13.92
N ASP A 129 -2.13 -0.68 15.06
CA ASP A 129 -1.80 -1.26 16.37
C ASP A 129 -0.47 -2.05 16.41
N ALA A 130 0.34 -1.99 15.33
CA ALA A 130 1.66 -2.60 15.28
C ALA A 130 2.74 -1.68 15.89
N PRO A 131 3.80 -2.24 16.50
CA PRO A 131 4.96 -1.47 16.91
C PRO A 131 5.80 -1.09 15.69
N LEU A 132 5.97 0.22 15.48
CA LEU A 132 6.64 0.79 14.31
C LEU A 132 7.92 1.50 14.72
N ARG A 133 8.92 1.42 13.84
CA ARG A 133 10.05 2.34 13.79
C ARG A 133 9.93 3.16 12.52
N LEU A 134 9.95 4.47 12.67
CA LEU A 134 9.93 5.42 11.56
C LEU A 134 11.32 6.02 11.39
N SER A 135 11.73 6.18 10.15
CA SER A 135 12.97 6.85 9.75
C SER A 135 12.64 7.88 8.68
N GLY A 136 13.10 9.12 8.86
CA GLY A 136 12.87 10.18 7.88
C GLY A 136 13.48 11.51 8.28
N ALA A 137 12.97 12.61 7.72
CA ALA A 137 13.48 13.96 7.97
C ALA A 137 13.43 14.41 9.44
N LEU A 138 12.56 13.79 10.25
CA LEU A 138 12.43 14.06 11.68
C LEU A 138 13.33 13.17 12.56
N GLY A 139 14.24 12.41 11.95
CA GLY A 139 15.06 11.41 12.62
C GLY A 139 14.35 10.07 12.81
N GLU A 140 14.94 9.20 13.61
CA GLU A 140 14.36 7.91 13.96
C GLU A 140 13.58 7.97 15.27
N PHE A 141 12.38 7.41 15.28
CA PHE A 141 11.62 7.24 16.51
C PHE A 141 10.67 6.05 16.45
N ASP A 142 10.27 5.60 17.64
CA ASP A 142 9.37 4.47 17.82
C ASP A 142 7.97 4.92 18.21
N GLY A 143 6.97 4.13 17.83
CA GLY A 143 5.60 4.30 18.28
C GLY A 143 4.70 3.14 17.88
N ILE A 144 3.40 3.27 18.14
CA ILE A 144 2.38 2.31 17.71
C ILE A 144 1.56 2.93 16.59
N GLY A 145 1.35 2.20 15.50
CA GLY A 145 0.51 2.67 14.39
C GLY A 145 -0.94 2.88 14.84
N ALA A 146 -1.51 4.04 14.48
CA ALA A 146 -2.86 4.43 14.86
C ALA A 146 -3.78 4.66 13.65
N GLY A 147 -3.39 4.14 12.48
CA GLY A 147 -4.11 4.34 11.22
C GLY A 147 -3.68 5.61 10.50
N VAL A 148 -4.55 6.13 9.65
CA VAL A 148 -4.36 7.37 8.91
C VAL A 148 -5.44 8.39 9.24
N ASP A 149 -5.12 9.67 9.11
CA ASP A 149 -6.10 10.75 9.29
C ASP A 149 -6.99 10.94 8.04
N ALA A 150 -7.92 11.91 8.10
CA ALA A 150 -8.83 12.23 7.00
C ALA A 150 -8.13 12.70 5.72
N ARG A 151 -6.83 13.04 5.79
CA ARG A 151 -5.98 13.43 4.65
C ARG A 151 -5.06 12.30 4.20
N GLY A 152 -5.11 11.13 4.83
CA GLY A 152 -4.24 9.98 4.54
C GLY A 152 -2.86 10.05 5.18
N ALA A 153 -2.62 10.98 6.10
CA ALA A 153 -1.35 11.05 6.84
C ALA A 153 -1.31 9.98 7.93
N LEU A 154 -0.18 9.29 8.06
CA LEU A 154 -0.01 8.23 9.06
C LEU A 154 -0.05 8.83 10.48
N GLN A 155 -0.80 8.19 11.36
CA GLN A 155 -0.90 8.54 12.77
C GLN A 155 -0.10 7.54 13.60
N ILE A 156 0.75 8.06 14.48
CA ILE A 156 1.59 7.26 15.37
C ILE A 156 1.32 7.66 16.82
N ARG A 157 0.99 6.70 17.67
CA ARG A 157 0.87 6.89 19.11
C ARG A 157 2.24 6.75 19.75
N THR A 158 2.75 7.82 20.37
CA THR A 158 3.99 7.81 21.15
C THR A 158 3.69 8.14 22.62
N ALA A 159 4.72 8.08 23.48
CA ALA A 159 4.60 8.49 24.88
C ALA A 159 4.21 9.98 25.05
N GLN A 160 4.47 10.81 24.04
CA GLN A 160 4.16 12.24 24.03
C GLN A 160 2.81 12.57 23.36
N GLY A 161 2.04 11.54 22.98
CA GLY A 161 0.74 11.69 22.33
C GLY A 161 0.73 11.24 20.87
N LEU A 162 -0.30 11.65 20.14
CA LEU A 162 -0.50 11.29 18.73
C LEU A 162 0.34 12.21 17.84
N ARG A 163 1.16 11.62 16.97
CA ARG A 163 1.95 12.33 15.95
C ARG A 163 1.41 12.02 14.57
N ARG A 164 1.36 13.06 13.72
CA ARG A 164 1.00 12.97 12.30
C ARG A 164 2.27 12.93 11.46
N ILE A 165 2.30 12.06 10.46
CA ILE A 165 3.43 11.85 9.55
C ILE A 165 2.92 11.92 8.11
N ASP A 166 3.37 12.94 7.38
CA ASP A 166 3.00 13.15 5.97
C ASP A 166 3.95 12.45 4.99
N SER A 167 5.20 12.17 5.41
CA SER A 167 6.19 11.39 4.65
C SER A 167 7.25 10.79 5.58
N ALA A 168 7.49 9.48 5.48
CA ALA A 168 8.56 8.76 6.18
C ALA A 168 8.73 7.33 5.61
N ASP A 169 9.90 6.73 5.84
CA ASP A 169 10.08 5.29 5.72
C ASP A 169 9.63 4.62 7.02
N VAL A 170 8.84 3.54 6.89
CA VAL A 170 8.23 2.85 8.03
C VAL A 170 8.62 1.37 8.03
N THR A 171 9.09 0.88 9.18
CA THR A 171 9.42 -0.53 9.39
C THR A 171 8.69 -1.06 10.62
N VAL A 172 8.07 -2.25 10.51
CA VAL A 172 7.46 -2.92 11.66
C VAL A 172 8.56 -3.57 12.49
N ARG A 173 8.55 -3.32 13.80
CA ARG A 173 9.48 -3.96 14.72
C ARG A 173 8.98 -5.36 15.05
N ARG A 174 9.84 -6.36 14.87
CA ARG A 174 9.61 -7.68 15.44
C ARG A 174 9.95 -7.62 16.93
N ALA A 175 9.02 -8.06 17.76
CA ALA A 175 9.23 -8.20 19.21
C ALA A 175 10.19 -9.35 19.51
#